data_AF-A0A9P4AAD6-F1
#
_entry.id   AF-A0A9P4AAD6-F1
#
_cell.length_a   1.000
_cell.length_b   1.000
_cell.length_c   1.000
_cell.angle_alpha   90.00
_cell.angle_beta   90.00
_cell.angle_gamma   90.00
#
_symmetry.space_group_name_H-M   'P 1'
#
loop_
_entity.id
_entity.type
_entity.pdbx_description
1 polymer ?
#
loop_
_entity_poly.entity_id
_entity_poly.type
_entity_poly.pdbx_seq_one_letter_code
_entity_poly.pdbx_strand_id
1 'polypeptide(L)'
;MENRIKEILSEKGMTAIELSNLVGISRVSLSNIINDKQEASANTLNSIAKSLDVPFWQLFVSPEEVQPKKDGFSLTCPHCGKSINLKVE
;
A
#
# COMPACT_ATOMS: atom_id res chain seq x y z
N MET A 1 -11.40 -4.37 -6.22
CA MET A 1 -10.28 -4.59 -5.28
C MET A 1 -10.09 -3.27 -4.59
N GLU A 2 -10.38 -3.19 -3.29
CA GLU A 2 -10.29 -1.92 -2.55
C GLU A 2 -8.84 -1.43 -2.53
N ASN A 3 -8.63 -0.16 -2.87
CA ASN A 3 -7.32 0.47 -2.84
C ASN A 3 -7.24 1.55 -1.77
N ARG A 4 -6.05 1.73 -1.21
CA ARG A 4 -5.76 2.69 -0.13
C ARG A 4 -5.14 3.99 -0.65
N ILE A 5 -5.32 4.31 -1.93
CA ILE A 5 -4.71 5.50 -2.57
C ILE A 5 -5.16 6.78 -1.86
N LYS A 6 -6.42 6.86 -1.43
CA LYS A 6 -6.96 8.00 -0.69
C LYS A 6 -6.24 8.24 0.64
N GLU A 7 -5.91 7.18 1.35
CA GLU A 7 -5.20 7.23 2.63
C GLU A 7 -3.76 7.68 2.42
N ILE A 8 -3.05 7.09 1.46
CA ILE A 8 -1.67 7.46 1.10
C ILE A 8 -1.58 8.93 0.68
N LEU A 9 -2.56 9.42 -0.08
CA LEU A 9 -2.65 10.84 -0.45
C LEU A 9 -2.76 11.74 0.79
N SER A 10 -3.58 11.33 1.76
CA SER A 10 -3.80 12.07 3.00
C SER A 10 -2.55 12.07 3.88
N GLU A 11 -1.86 10.92 4.00
CA GLU A 11 -0.59 10.77 4.72
C GLU A 11 0.53 11.65 4.12
N LYS A 12 0.57 11.77 2.79
CA LYS A 12 1.58 12.57 2.08
C LYS A 12 1.19 14.04 1.92
N GLY A 13 0.00 14.44 2.36
CA GLY A 13 -0.52 15.79 2.15
C GLY A 13 -0.68 16.18 0.68
N MET A 14 -0.88 15.20 -0.20
CA MET A 14 -1.00 15.38 -1.64
C MET A 14 -2.47 15.34 -2.06
N THR A 15 -2.85 16.22 -2.99
CA THR A 15 -4.22 16.20 -3.55
C THR A 15 -4.33 15.22 -4.71
N ALA A 16 -5.54 14.68 -4.93
CA ALA A 16 -5.82 13.88 -6.12
C ALA A 16 -5.56 14.66 -7.42
N ILE A 17 -5.69 15.99 -7.41
CA ILE A 17 -5.40 16.83 -8.58
C ILE A 17 -3.91 16.77 -8.91
N GLU A 18 -3.04 16.96 -7.92
CA GLU A 18 -1.59 16.89 -8.10
C GLU A 18 -1.16 15.51 -8.59
N LEU A 19 -1.69 14.44 -7.98
CA LEU A 19 -1.40 13.08 -8.42
C LEU A 19 -1.85 12.84 -9.86
N SER A 20 -3.04 13.34 -10.27
CA SER A 20 -3.52 13.18 -11.64
C SER A 20 -2.63 13.86 -12.67
N ASN A 21 -2.09 15.04 -12.33
CA ASN A 21 -1.16 15.77 -13.18
C ASN A 21 0.19 15.06 -13.27
N LEU A 22 0.66 14.46 -12.17
CA LEU A 22 1.96 13.77 -12.12
C LEU A 22 1.92 12.43 -12.88
N VAL A 23 0.82 11.68 -12.73
CA VAL A 23 0.60 10.40 -13.42
C VAL A 23 0.21 10.61 -14.89
N GLY A 24 -0.32 11.79 -15.24
CA GLY A 24 -0.78 12.10 -16.60
C GLY A 24 -2.13 11.49 -16.96
N ILE A 25 -3.02 11.33 -15.97
CA ILE A 25 -4.38 10.80 -16.18
C ILE A 25 -5.43 11.85 -15.85
N SER A 26 -6.65 11.68 -16.40
CA SER A 26 -7.73 12.61 -16.11
C SER A 26 -8.13 12.57 -14.63
N ARG A 27 -8.49 13.72 -14.06
CA ARG A 27 -9.01 13.83 -12.68
C ARG A 27 -10.21 12.92 -12.43
N VAL A 28 -11.07 12.76 -13.44
CA VAL A 28 -12.25 11.89 -13.37
C VAL A 28 -11.83 10.44 -13.28
N SER A 29 -10.89 10.01 -14.13
CA SER A 29 -10.35 8.65 -14.10
C SER A 29 -9.67 8.36 -12.77
N LEU A 30 -8.82 9.26 -12.27
CA LEU A 30 -8.18 9.07 -10.97
C LEU A 30 -9.21 9.01 -9.84
N SER A 31 -10.23 9.87 -9.83
CA SER A 31 -11.30 9.84 -8.84
C SER A 31 -12.07 8.51 -8.89
N ASN A 32 -12.37 8.00 -10.08
CA ASN A 32 -13.02 6.70 -10.22
C ASN A 32 -12.13 5.56 -9.73
N ILE A 33 -10.82 5.62 -9.97
CA ILE A 33 -9.86 4.64 -9.45
C ILE A 33 -9.82 4.70 -7.91
N ILE A 34 -9.67 5.89 -7.33
CA ILE A 34 -9.61 6.09 -5.87
C ILE A 34 -10.90 5.63 -5.17
N ASN A 35 -12.05 5.78 -5.81
CA ASN A 35 -13.35 5.36 -5.27
C ASN A 35 -13.76 3.94 -5.73
N ASP A 36 -12.82 3.15 -6.27
CA ASP A 36 -13.03 1.77 -6.74
C ASP A 36 -14.15 1.63 -7.80
N LYS A 37 -14.52 2.71 -8.48
CA LYS A 37 -15.52 2.74 -9.56
C LYS A 37 -14.94 2.34 -10.91
N GLN A 38 -13.62 2.31 -11.04
CA GLN A 38 -12.93 1.96 -12.27
C GLN A 38 -11.67 1.15 -11.95
N GLU A 39 -11.52 0.03 -12.63
CA GLU A 39 -10.27 -0.73 -12.59
C GLU A 39 -9.17 -0.01 -13.38
N ALA A 40 -8.05 0.26 -12.71
CA ALA A 40 -6.86 0.80 -13.33
C ALA A 40 -6.00 -0.33 -13.91
N SER A 41 -5.34 -0.08 -15.04
CA SER A 41 -4.35 -1.02 -15.56
C SER A 41 -3.16 -1.14 -14.58
N ALA A 42 -2.48 -2.30 -14.59
CA ALA A 42 -1.27 -2.49 -13.80
C ALA A 42 -0.20 -1.41 -14.10
N ASN A 43 -0.12 -0.94 -15.35
CA ASN A 43 0.76 0.15 -15.74
C ASN A 43 0.37 1.47 -15.06
N THR A 44 -0.92 1.81 -15.04
CA THR A 44 -1.43 3.01 -14.36
C THR A 44 -1.16 2.95 -12.85
N LEU A 45 -1.44 1.80 -12.22
CA LEU A 45 -1.16 1.59 -10.80
C LEU A 45 0.32 1.70 -10.48
N ASN A 46 1.19 1.14 -11.34
CA ASN A 46 2.63 1.28 -11.19
C ASN A 46 3.09 2.73 -11.33
N SER A 47 2.52 3.51 -12.26
CA SER A 47 2.80 4.94 -12.37
C SER A 47 2.33 5.71 -11.14
N ILE A 48 1.17 5.36 -10.57
CA ILE A 48 0.67 5.93 -9.31
C ILE A 48 1.62 5.61 -8.15
N ALA A 49 2.02 4.35 -7.99
CA ALA A 49 2.97 3.93 -6.95
C ALA A 49 4.29 4.69 -7.04
N LYS A 50 4.84 4.82 -8.26
CA LYS A 50 6.05 5.62 -8.52
C LYS A 50 5.87 7.10 -8.20
N SER A 51 4.73 7.67 -8.58
CA SER A 51 4.39 9.08 -8.34
C SER A 51 4.24 9.40 -6.86
N LEU A 52 3.72 8.44 -6.10
CA LEU A 52 3.59 8.51 -4.65
C LEU A 52 4.87 8.10 -3.94
N ASP A 53 5.91 7.63 -4.62
CA ASP A 53 7.12 7.07 -4.03
C ASP A 53 6.82 6.01 -2.96
N VAL A 54 5.97 5.04 -3.33
CA VAL A 54 5.60 3.88 -2.49
C VAL A 54 5.72 2.59 -3.30
N PRO A 55 6.01 1.45 -2.66
CA PRO A 55 5.96 0.16 -3.33
C PRO A 55 4.53 -0.20 -3.77
N PHE A 56 4.42 -0.98 -4.84
CA PHE A 56 3.14 -1.34 -5.46
C PHE A 56 2.13 -1.98 -4.48
N TRP A 57 2.59 -2.85 -3.60
CA TRP A 57 1.74 -3.52 -2.61
C TRP A 57 1.12 -2.54 -1.59
N GLN A 58 1.78 -1.42 -1.33
CA GLN A 58 1.31 -0.43 -0.36
C GLN A 58 0.04 0.30 -0.84
N LEU A 59 -0.22 0.27 -2.16
CA LEU A 59 -1.49 0.76 -2.71
C LEU A 59 -2.70 -0.03 -2.21
N PHE A 60 -2.50 -1.24 -1.69
CA PHE A 60 -3.58 -2.13 -1.26
C PHE A 60 -3.52 -2.46 0.23
N VAL A 61 -2.34 -2.41 0.85
CA VAL A 61 -2.13 -2.83 2.25
C VAL A 61 -1.28 -1.81 3.00
N SER A 62 -1.61 -1.54 4.27
CA SER A 62 -0.77 -0.67 5.09
C SER A 62 0.55 -1.35 5.46
N PRO A 63 1.66 -0.60 5.57
CA PRO A 63 2.90 -1.12 6.14
C PRO A 63 2.72 -1.68 7.56
N GLU A 64 1.69 -1.23 8.29
CA GLU A 64 1.35 -1.69 9.64
C GLU A 64 0.65 -3.05 9.65
N GLU A 65 -0.16 -3.35 8.64
CA GLU A 65 -0.76 -4.67 8.44
C GLU A 65 0.25 -5.71 7.95
N VAL A 66 1.25 -5.28 7.18
CA VAL A 66 2.32 -6.18 6.68
C VAL A 66 3.37 -6.44 7.75
N GLN A 67 3.63 -5.47 8.63
CA GLN A 67 4.53 -5.70 9.74
C GLN A 67 3.90 -6.69 10.72
N PRO A 68 4.54 -7.84 11.01
CA PRO A 68 4.11 -8.65 12.13
C PRO A 68 4.12 -7.73 13.36
N LYS A 69 2.97 -7.64 14.04
CA LYS A 69 2.84 -6.94 15.31
C LYS A 69 4.11 -7.22 16.12
N LYS A 70 4.73 -6.18 16.69
CA LYS A 70 5.97 -6.23 17.48
C LYS A 70 5.81 -7.01 18.81
N ASP A 71 5.10 -8.12 18.78
CA ASP A 71 4.91 -9.10 19.84
C ASP A 71 5.39 -10.46 19.31
N GLY A 72 6.70 -10.54 19.04
CA GLY A 72 7.42 -11.78 18.77
C GLY A 72 7.41 -12.23 17.31
N PHE A 73 8.60 -12.34 16.72
CA PHE A 73 8.81 -13.25 15.60
C PHE A 73 8.49 -14.66 16.08
N SER A 74 7.33 -15.22 15.74
CA SER A 74 6.99 -16.61 16.04
C SER A 74 7.71 -17.52 15.05
N LEU A 75 9.00 -17.75 15.29
CA LEU A 75 9.76 -18.76 14.57
C LEU A 75 9.33 -20.13 15.09
N THR A 76 8.53 -20.85 14.30
CA THR A 76 8.19 -22.24 14.62
C THR A 76 9.37 -23.12 14.23
N CYS A 77 9.95 -23.84 15.19
CA CYS A 77 11.05 -24.75 14.93
C CYS A 77 10.60 -25.89 14.00
N PRO A 78 11.20 -26.08 12.80
CA PRO A 78 10.79 -27.12 11.86
C PRO A 78 11.13 -28.55 12.34
N HIS A 79 11.93 -28.68 13.39
CA HIS A 79 12.31 -29.97 13.96
C HIS A 79 11.40 -30.43 15.12
N CYS A 80 10.80 -29.50 15.88
CA CYS A 80 10.00 -29.85 17.07
C CYS A 80 8.68 -29.10 17.20
N GLY A 81 8.35 -28.20 16.26
CA GLY A 81 7.07 -27.46 16.23
C GLY A 81 6.91 -26.39 17.31
N LYS A 82 7.95 -26.10 18.08
CA LYS A 82 7.87 -25.18 19.23
C LYS A 82 8.15 -23.74 18.79
N SER A 83 7.34 -22.79 19.27
CA SER A 83 7.47 -21.36 18.97
C SER A 83 8.66 -20.76 19.71
N ILE A 84 9.57 -20.14 18.98
CA ILE A 84 10.75 -19.45 19.52
C ILE A 84 10.39 -17.96 19.62
N ASN A 85 10.36 -17.42 20.84
CA ASN A 85 10.18 -15.99 21.09
C ASN A 85 11.54 -15.33 21.29
N LEU A 86 11.98 -14.52 20.32
CA LEU A 86 13.17 -13.71 20.45
C LEU A 86 12.77 -12.34 21.05
N LYS A 87 13.31 -12.02 22.24
CA LYS A 87 13.30 -10.65 22.76
C LYS A 87 14.55 -9.94 22.24
N VAL A 88 14.36 -8.80 21.58
CA VAL A 88 15.45 -7.89 21.23
C VAL A 88 15.46 -6.80 22.30
N GLU A 89 16.54 -6.71 23.08
CA GLU A 89 16.85 -5.54 23.93
C GLU A 89 17.49 -4.43 23.11
#